data_AF-V4BM33-F1
#
_entry.id   AF-V4BM33-F1
#
_cell.length_a   1.000
_cell.length_b   1.000
_cell.length_c   1.000
_cell.angle_alpha   90.00
_cell.angle_beta   90.00
_cell.angle_gamma   90.00
#
_symmetry.space_group_name_H-M   'P 1'
#
loop_
_entity.id
_entity.type
_entity.pdbx_description
1 polymer ?
#
loop_
_entity_poly.entity_id
_entity_poly.type
_entity_poly.pdbx_seq_one_letter_code
_entity_poly.pdbx_strand_id
1 'polypeptide(L)'
;DCGEQKICKCLYTLNLDHGKIYQLVFMNMAKGKGWSHPIHMHGHSFYVLKMGYGSYNETTGILLEENMDIDCRGNIPRSERLELKNPPRKDTIIVPTGGYVVVRIKADNPGVWFMHCHIELHNMDGMALLINESYGHHPRAPNGFPRCGD
;
A
#
# COMPACT_ATOMS: atom_id res chain seq x y z
N ASP A 1 22.60 -5.21 9.42
CA ASP A 1 23.41 -4.24 10.17
C ASP A 1 22.95 -2.84 9.77
N CYS A 2 22.44 -2.04 10.70
CA CYS A 2 21.74 -0.77 10.39
C CYS A 2 22.59 0.48 10.65
N GLY A 3 23.92 0.32 10.66
CA GLY A 3 24.89 1.41 10.81
C GLY A 3 24.80 2.15 12.15
N GLU A 4 25.63 3.19 12.30
CA GLU A 4 25.76 3.96 13.54
C GLU A 4 24.49 4.72 13.93
N GLN A 5 23.70 5.15 12.95
CA GLN A 5 22.43 5.86 13.19
C GLN A 5 21.28 4.91 13.56
N LYS A 6 21.49 3.58 13.51
CA LYS A 6 20.46 2.54 13.70
C LYS A 6 19.25 2.66 12.75
N ILE A 7 19.38 3.43 11.67
CA ILE A 7 18.35 3.57 10.64
C ILE A 7 18.64 2.54 9.55
N CYS A 8 17.80 1.51 9.47
CA CYS A 8 17.90 0.49 8.43
C CYS A 8 17.36 1.06 7.12
N LYS A 9 18.25 1.34 6.16
CA LYS A 9 17.85 1.70 4.79
C LYS A 9 17.81 0.42 3.95
N CYS A 10 16.61 -0.06 3.63
CA CYS A 10 16.43 -1.21 2.78
C CYS A 10 15.37 -0.92 1.73
N LEU A 11 15.70 -1.17 0.48
CA LEU A 11 14.72 -1.13 -0.60
C LEU A 11 13.86 -2.40 -0.52
N TYR A 12 12.60 -2.25 -0.16
CA TYR A 12 11.66 -3.37 -0.21
C TYR A 12 10.98 -3.43 -1.58
N THR A 13 11.06 -4.59 -2.23
CA THR A 13 10.45 -4.85 -3.54
C THR A 13 9.50 -6.04 -3.44
N LEU A 14 8.24 -5.83 -3.82
CA LEU A 14 7.22 -6.87 -3.93
C LEU A 14 7.17 -7.38 -5.36
N ASN A 15 7.44 -8.68 -5.56
CA ASN A 15 7.39 -9.29 -6.89
C ASN A 15 6.00 -9.84 -7.17
N LEU A 16 5.41 -9.45 -8.31
CA LEU A 16 4.12 -9.92 -8.78
C LEU A 16 4.26 -10.67 -10.11
N ASP A 17 3.53 -11.76 -10.26
CA ASP A 17 3.48 -12.55 -11.48
C ASP A 17 2.44 -11.99 -12.44
N HIS A 18 2.78 -12.00 -13.73
CA HIS A 18 1.92 -11.49 -14.80
C HIS A 18 0.56 -12.19 -14.84
N GLY A 19 -0.49 -11.40 -15.09
CA GLY A 19 -1.86 -11.84 -15.26
C GLY A 19 -2.57 -12.26 -13.97
N LYS A 20 -1.87 -12.29 -12.82
CA LYS A 20 -2.48 -12.68 -11.54
C LYS A 20 -3.23 -11.51 -10.89
N ILE A 21 -4.25 -11.86 -10.12
CA ILE A 21 -5.00 -10.91 -9.28
C ILE A 21 -4.42 -10.97 -7.88
N TYR A 22 -4.01 -9.81 -7.37
CA TYR A 22 -3.49 -9.65 -6.02
C TYR A 22 -4.48 -8.86 -5.18
N GLN A 23 -4.73 -9.34 -3.97
CA GLN A 23 -5.45 -8.61 -2.95
C GLN A 23 -4.44 -8.08 -1.94
N LEU A 24 -4.41 -6.77 -1.77
CA LEU A 24 -3.55 -6.08 -0.82
C LEU A 24 -4.41 -5.50 0.30
N VAL A 25 -3.88 -5.51 1.51
CA VAL A 25 -4.53 -4.89 2.67
C VAL A 25 -3.58 -3.82 3.20
N PHE A 26 -4.00 -2.56 3.07
CA PHE A 26 -3.27 -1.43 3.66
C PHE A 26 -3.81 -1.21 5.07
N MET A 27 -2.93 -1.22 6.06
CA MET A 27 -3.31 -1.02 7.46
C MET A 27 -2.57 0.16 8.07
N ASN A 28 -3.22 0.83 9.01
CA ASN A 28 -2.66 1.94 9.75
C ASN A 28 -2.68 1.64 11.25
N MET A 29 -1.56 1.13 11.76
CA MET A 29 -1.36 0.77 13.17
C MET A 29 -0.83 2.00 13.92
N ALA A 30 -1.73 2.87 14.37
CA ALA A 30 -1.36 4.15 14.97
C ALA A 30 -1.83 4.25 16.43
N LYS A 31 -1.26 5.19 17.19
CA LYS A 31 -1.66 5.51 18.58
C LYS A 31 -2.02 6.99 18.71
N GLY A 32 -2.92 7.32 19.62
CA GLY A 32 -3.33 8.70 19.90
C GLY A 32 -4.23 9.29 18.80
N LYS A 33 -3.98 10.54 18.37
CA LYS A 33 -4.73 11.13 17.24
C LYS A 33 -4.42 10.40 15.92
N GLY A 34 -3.18 9.93 15.76
CA GLY A 34 -2.67 9.32 14.53
C GLY A 34 -2.83 10.19 13.28
N TRP A 35 -2.22 9.77 12.17
CA TRP A 35 -2.43 10.41 10.88
C TRP A 35 -3.00 9.38 9.92
N SER A 36 -3.97 9.80 9.10
CA SER A 36 -4.41 8.98 7.98
C SER A 36 -3.37 9.03 6.87
N HIS A 37 -3.14 7.92 6.17
CA HIS A 37 -2.12 7.85 5.13
C HIS A 37 -2.75 7.69 3.74
N PRO A 38 -2.63 8.68 2.84
CA PRO A 38 -3.02 8.51 1.45
C PRO A 38 -2.00 7.62 0.75
N ILE A 39 -2.37 6.39 0.41
CA ILE A 39 -1.50 5.46 -0.32
C ILE A 39 -1.80 5.57 -1.80
N HIS A 40 -0.76 5.89 -2.58
CA HIS A 40 -0.79 6.01 -4.03
C HIS A 40 0.01 4.88 -4.68
N MET A 41 -0.47 4.36 -5.81
CA MET A 41 0.16 3.30 -6.58
C MET A 41 0.36 3.73 -8.03
N HIS A 42 1.60 3.71 -8.49
CA HIS A 42 1.94 3.97 -9.89
C HIS A 42 1.59 2.76 -10.78
N GLY A 43 1.42 2.99 -12.07
CA GLY A 43 1.19 1.94 -13.08
C GLY A 43 -0.16 1.22 -13.01
N HIS A 44 -0.93 1.42 -11.93
CA HIS A 44 -2.20 0.76 -11.71
C HIS A 44 -3.23 1.73 -11.13
N SER A 45 -4.49 1.44 -11.41
CA SER A 45 -5.55 1.76 -10.46
C SER A 45 -6.05 0.45 -9.85
N PHE A 46 -6.53 0.51 -8.63
CA PHE A 46 -7.05 -0.62 -7.87
C PHE A 46 -8.53 -0.46 -7.58
N TYR A 47 -9.21 -1.59 -7.38
CA TYR A 47 -10.59 -1.62 -6.88
C TYR A 47 -10.56 -1.65 -5.35
N VAL A 48 -11.25 -0.70 -4.71
CA VAL A 48 -11.40 -0.66 -3.25
C VAL A 48 -12.58 -1.54 -2.85
N LEU A 49 -12.31 -2.63 -2.15
CA LEU A 49 -13.30 -3.67 -1.86
C LEU A 49 -13.91 -3.54 -0.47
N LYS A 50 -13.15 -3.01 0.49
CA LYS A 50 -13.59 -2.85 1.89
C LYS A 50 -12.73 -1.80 2.57
N MET A 51 -13.33 -1.06 3.48
CA MET A 51 -12.63 -0.16 4.40
C MET A 51 -13.12 -0.46 5.80
N GLY A 52 -12.19 -0.61 6.74
CA GLY A 52 -12.47 -0.71 8.16
C GLY A 52 -11.92 0.53 8.88
N TYR A 53 -12.67 1.02 9.86
CA TYR A 53 -12.30 2.18 10.66
C TYR A 53 -12.06 1.76 12.11
N GLY A 54 -11.09 2.39 12.78
CA GLY A 54 -10.96 2.27 14.22
C GLY A 54 -12.14 2.92 14.95
N SER A 55 -12.20 2.76 16.27
CA SER A 55 -13.12 3.52 17.10
C SER A 55 -12.43 4.79 17.60
N TYR A 56 -13.14 5.91 17.61
CA TYR A 56 -12.58 7.21 18.00
C TYR A 56 -13.46 7.85 19.06
N ASN A 57 -12.83 8.65 19.91
CA ASN A 57 -13.55 9.56 20.78
C ASN A 57 -14.15 10.68 19.93
N GLU A 58 -15.48 10.80 19.89
CA GLU A 58 -16.19 11.74 19.01
C GLU A 58 -15.82 13.22 19.23
N THR A 59 -15.45 13.59 20.46
CA THR A 59 -15.10 14.96 20.82
C THR A 59 -13.65 15.30 20.50
N THR A 60 -12.72 14.38 20.78
CA THR A 60 -11.28 14.64 20.70
C THR A 60 -10.63 14.12 19.42
N GLY A 61 -11.30 13.20 18.71
CA GLY A 61 -10.79 12.49 17.54
C GLY A 61 -9.66 11.52 17.86
N ILE A 62 -9.41 11.21 19.14
CA ILE A 62 -8.37 10.29 19.56
C ILE A 62 -8.84 8.84 19.31
N LEU A 63 -7.96 8.04 18.69
CA LEU A 63 -8.18 6.61 18.50
C LEU A 63 -8.32 5.93 19.87
N LEU A 64 -9.41 5.19 20.05
CA LEU A 64 -9.68 4.36 21.21
C LEU A 64 -9.20 2.94 20.96
N GLU A 65 -9.66 2.31 19.88
CA GLU A 65 -9.32 0.94 19.52
C GLU A 65 -9.13 0.78 18.00
N GLU A 66 -8.18 -0.07 17.62
CA GLU A 66 -7.96 -0.46 16.23
C GLU A 66 -9.09 -1.38 15.74
N ASN A 67 -9.32 -1.38 14.43
CA ASN A 67 -10.29 -2.27 13.82
C ASN A 67 -9.75 -3.72 13.80
N MET A 68 -10.46 -4.64 14.47
CA MET A 68 -10.07 -6.06 14.61
C MET A 68 -10.69 -6.99 13.54
N ASP A 69 -11.37 -6.45 12.55
CA ASP A 69 -12.07 -7.21 11.49
C ASP A 69 -11.09 -7.96 10.57
N ILE A 70 -9.81 -7.56 10.49
CA ILE A 70 -8.79 -8.30 9.73
C ILE A 70 -7.61 -8.71 10.63
N ASP A 71 -7.32 -10.02 10.69
CA ASP A 71 -6.09 -10.55 11.29
C ASP A 71 -5.02 -10.84 10.22
N CYS A 72 -4.00 -10.00 10.15
CA CYS A 72 -2.90 -10.14 9.19
C CYS A 72 -1.91 -11.27 9.49
N ARG A 73 -2.11 -12.08 10.54
CA ARG A 73 -1.27 -13.26 10.85
C ARG A 73 -1.55 -14.49 9.96
N GLY A 74 -2.32 -14.31 8.88
CA GLY A 74 -2.53 -15.34 7.85
C GLY A 74 -3.80 -16.18 8.01
N ASN A 75 -4.62 -15.90 9.04
CA ASN A 75 -5.93 -16.53 9.24
C ASN A 75 -7.09 -15.61 8.82
N ILE A 76 -6.94 -14.89 7.70
CA ILE A 76 -8.00 -14.00 7.21
C ILE A 76 -9.15 -14.87 6.66
N PRO A 77 -10.37 -14.82 7.23
CA PRO A 77 -11.51 -15.49 6.64
C PRO A 77 -11.70 -14.95 5.22
N ARG A 78 -11.66 -15.83 4.22
CA ARG A 78 -11.67 -15.53 2.77
C ARG A 78 -12.93 -14.80 2.28
N SER A 79 -13.85 -14.42 3.17
CA SER A 79 -15.27 -14.19 2.90
C SER A 79 -15.92 -13.08 3.76
N GLU A 80 -15.17 -12.07 4.22
CA GLU A 80 -15.83 -10.94 4.88
C GLU A 80 -16.28 -9.88 3.87
N ARG A 81 -17.60 -9.71 3.70
CA ARG A 81 -18.33 -8.57 3.08
C ARG A 81 -17.51 -7.65 2.15
N LEU A 82 -16.79 -8.21 1.18
CA LEU A 82 -16.09 -7.45 0.16
C LEU A 82 -17.10 -6.99 -0.88
N GLU A 83 -17.04 -5.73 -1.29
CA GLU A 83 -17.82 -5.22 -2.42
C GLU A 83 -17.20 -5.72 -3.72
N LEU A 84 -17.78 -6.77 -4.30
CA LEU A 84 -17.29 -7.41 -5.52
C LEU A 84 -18.15 -7.10 -6.77
N LYS A 85 -19.28 -6.42 -6.60
CA LYS A 85 -20.23 -6.14 -7.69
C LYS A 85 -19.89 -4.82 -8.38
N ASN A 86 -19.66 -3.76 -7.63
CA ASN A 86 -19.32 -2.44 -8.19
C ASN A 86 -18.38 -1.62 -7.28
N PRO A 87 -17.15 -2.12 -7.00
CA PRO A 87 -16.20 -1.37 -6.19
C PRO A 87 -15.66 -0.14 -6.93
N PRO A 88 -15.43 0.99 -6.24
CA PRO A 88 -14.81 2.15 -6.86
C PRO A 88 -13.36 1.85 -7.25
N ARG A 89 -12.97 2.35 -8.44
CA ARG A 89 -11.61 2.26 -8.97
C ARG A 89 -10.83 3.54 -8.64
N LYS A 90 -9.67 3.42 -8.03
CA LYS A 90 -8.81 4.54 -7.57
C LYS A 90 -7.34 4.23 -7.75
N ASP A 91 -6.50 5.25 -7.90
CA ASP A 91 -5.02 5.13 -7.81
C ASP A 91 -4.48 5.53 -6.43
N THR A 92 -5.30 6.22 -5.65
CA THR A 92 -4.96 6.79 -4.34
C THR A 92 -6.11 6.59 -3.38
N ILE A 93 -5.83 6.14 -2.15
CA ILE A 93 -6.83 5.95 -1.11
C ILE A 93 -6.28 6.30 0.27
N ILE A 94 -7.10 6.98 1.08
CA ILE A 94 -6.76 7.30 2.46
C ILE A 94 -7.01 6.08 3.34
N VAL A 95 -5.95 5.62 4.02
CA VAL A 95 -6.04 4.57 5.04
C VAL A 95 -6.30 5.24 6.39
N PRO A 96 -7.47 5.01 7.00
CA PRO A 96 -7.87 5.69 8.24
C PRO A 96 -7.01 5.24 9.43
N THR A 97 -6.76 6.13 10.39
CA THR A 97 -6.03 5.84 11.63
C THR A 97 -6.62 4.65 12.38
N GLY A 98 -5.83 3.62 12.71
CA GLY A 98 -6.34 2.42 13.40
C GLY A 98 -7.28 1.56 12.55
N GLY A 99 -7.34 1.78 11.24
CA GLY A 99 -8.17 1.04 10.31
C GLY A 99 -7.39 0.47 9.13
N TYR A 100 -8.12 0.06 8.10
CA TYR A 100 -7.54 -0.61 6.94
C TYR A 100 -8.34 -0.37 5.64
N VAL A 101 -7.71 -0.69 4.52
CA VAL A 101 -8.33 -0.72 3.19
C VAL A 101 -7.92 -2.00 2.47
N VAL A 102 -8.90 -2.75 1.97
CA VAL A 102 -8.68 -3.92 1.09
C VAL A 102 -8.80 -3.47 -0.35
N VAL A 103 -7.77 -3.71 -1.14
CA VAL A 103 -7.75 -3.38 -2.57
C VAL A 103 -7.40 -4.60 -3.41
N ARG A 104 -7.87 -4.61 -4.67
CA ARG A 104 -7.43 -5.58 -5.68
C ARG A 104 -6.85 -4.91 -6.90
N ILE A 105 -5.76 -5.48 -7.38
CA ILE A 105 -5.14 -5.18 -8.67
C ILE A 105 -5.04 -6.47 -9.49
N LYS A 106 -5.02 -6.29 -10.80
CA LYS A 106 -4.52 -7.30 -11.73
C LYS A 106 -3.12 -6.84 -12.14
N ALA A 107 -2.14 -7.71 -11.97
CA ALA A 107 -0.77 -7.47 -12.41
C ALA A 107 -0.68 -7.68 -13.92
N ASP A 108 -1.10 -6.69 -14.70
CA ASP A 108 -1.08 -6.75 -16.17
C ASP A 108 -0.34 -5.58 -16.84
N ASN A 109 0.52 -4.89 -16.10
CA ASN A 109 1.35 -3.81 -16.59
C ASN A 109 2.84 -4.03 -16.23
N PRO A 110 3.59 -4.83 -17.02
CA PRO A 110 4.97 -5.17 -16.72
C PRO A 110 5.87 -3.95 -16.50
N GLY A 111 6.49 -3.86 -15.32
CA GLY A 111 7.33 -2.72 -14.94
C GLY A 111 7.67 -2.70 -13.45
N VAL A 112 8.44 -1.69 -13.05
CA VAL A 112 8.72 -1.39 -11.64
C VAL A 112 7.92 -0.16 -11.23
N TRP A 113 6.94 -0.35 -10.36
CA TRP A 113 5.98 0.68 -9.96
C TRP A 113 6.20 1.13 -8.53
N PHE A 114 6.22 2.44 -8.32
CA PHE A 114 6.35 3.02 -6.98
C PHE A 114 5.00 3.02 -6.26
N MET A 115 4.95 2.51 -5.03
CA MET A 115 3.78 2.61 -4.16
C MET A 115 4.21 3.28 -2.86
N HIS A 116 3.56 4.37 -2.49
CA HIS A 116 4.02 5.20 -1.38
C HIS A 116 2.89 5.98 -0.72
N CYS A 117 3.16 6.47 0.49
CA CYS A 117 2.37 7.51 1.09
C CYS A 117 2.52 8.80 0.26
N HIS A 118 1.40 9.43 -0.09
CA HIS A 118 1.36 10.67 -0.87
C HIS A 118 1.49 11.94 0.02
N ILE A 119 1.97 11.76 1.25
CA ILE A 119 2.48 12.83 2.10
C ILE A 119 4.00 12.80 1.96
N GLU A 120 4.58 13.85 1.38
CA GLU A 120 6.00 13.88 1.00
C GLU A 120 6.93 13.56 2.18
N LEU A 121 6.63 14.06 3.38
CA LEU A 121 7.42 13.76 4.58
C LEU A 121 7.45 12.26 4.88
N HIS A 122 6.30 11.58 4.84
CA HIS A 122 6.22 10.13 5.08
C HIS A 122 6.89 9.34 3.95
N ASN A 123 6.83 9.81 2.70
CA ASN A 123 7.55 9.23 1.57
C ASN A 123 9.07 9.28 1.79
N MET A 124 9.60 10.46 2.12
CA MET A 124 11.03 10.66 2.40
C MET A 124 11.51 9.85 3.62
N ASP A 125 10.66 9.68 4.62
CA ASP A 125 10.93 8.84 5.80
C ASP A 125 10.88 7.33 5.50
N GLY A 126 10.49 6.94 4.28
CA GLY A 126 10.57 5.57 3.79
C GLY A 126 9.26 4.80 3.79
N MET A 127 8.10 5.47 3.91
CA MET A 127 6.78 4.84 3.76
C MET A 127 6.45 4.58 2.28
N ALA A 128 7.29 3.75 1.65
CA ALA A 128 7.25 3.42 0.25
C ALA A 128 7.79 2.02 -0.03
N LEU A 129 7.39 1.44 -1.15
CA LEU A 129 7.94 0.22 -1.70
C LEU A 129 7.90 0.23 -3.23
N LEU A 130 8.66 -0.67 -3.84
CA LEU A 130 8.56 -0.96 -5.26
C LEU A 130 7.73 -2.22 -5.51
N ILE A 131 6.88 -2.18 -6.51
CA ILE A 131 6.19 -3.34 -7.06
C ILE A 131 6.93 -3.70 -8.35
N ASN A 132 7.64 -4.83 -8.33
CA ASN A 132 8.26 -5.39 -9.52
C ASN A 132 7.27 -6.36 -10.17
N GLU A 133 6.61 -5.90 -11.22
CA GLU A 133 5.59 -6.67 -11.90
C GLU A 133 6.14 -7.34 -13.14
N SER A 134 6.15 -8.67 -13.15
CA SER A 134 6.47 -9.44 -14.35
C SER A 134 7.86 -9.14 -14.92
N TYR A 135 8.91 -9.19 -14.09
CA TYR A 135 10.29 -8.77 -14.46
C TYR A 135 10.75 -9.25 -15.85
N GLY A 136 10.45 -10.50 -16.23
CA GLY A 136 10.81 -11.05 -17.54
C GLY A 136 10.09 -10.43 -18.75
N HIS A 137 9.07 -9.60 -18.52
CA HIS A 137 8.24 -8.93 -19.54
C HIS A 137 8.48 -7.41 -19.56
N HIS A 138 9.43 -6.90 -18.78
CA HIS A 138 9.74 -5.47 -18.77
C HIS A 138 10.19 -4.99 -20.15
N PRO A 139 9.70 -3.83 -20.63
CA PRO A 139 10.22 -3.21 -21.82
C PRO A 139 11.69 -2.82 -21.61
N ARG A 140 12.47 -2.82 -22.70
CA ARG A 140 13.83 -2.29 -22.65
C ARG A 140 13.78 -0.78 -22.41
N ALA A 141 14.74 -0.27 -21.65
CA ALA A 141 14.91 1.17 -21.46
C ALA A 141 15.07 1.87 -22.83
N PRO A 142 14.41 3.02 -23.05
CA PRO A 142 14.58 3.79 -24.28
C PRO A 142 16.03 4.22 -24.52
N ASN A 143 16.38 4.45 -25.78
CA ASN A 143 17.68 5.02 -26.13
C ASN A 143 17.85 6.41 -25.48
N GLY A 144 19.01 6.66 -24.87
CA GLY A 144 19.29 7.93 -24.20
C GLY A 144 18.66 8.09 -22.81
N PHE A 145 18.08 7.03 -22.23
CA PHE A 145 17.62 7.08 -20.84
C PHE A 145 18.82 7.35 -19.89
N PRO A 146 18.68 8.26 -18.90
CA PRO A 146 19.75 8.60 -17.97
C PRO A 146 20.33 7.37 -17.26
N ARG A 147 21.65 7.36 -17.05
CA ARG A 147 22.34 6.30 -16.32
C ARG A 147 22.67 6.78 -14.91
N CYS A 148 22.77 5.84 -13.98
CA CYS A 148 23.20 6.15 -12.62
C CYS A 148 24.72 6.40 -12.61
N GLY A 149 25.16 7.42 -11.86
CA GLY A 149 26.58 7.67 -11.60
C GLY A 149 27.32 8.53 -12.62
N ASP A 150 26.58 9.17 -13.54
CA ASP A 150 27.09 10.24 -14.40
C ASP A 150 27.16 11.59 -13.66
#